data_AF-A0A966T6Q8-F1
#
_entry.id   AF-A0A966T6Q8-F1
#
_cell.length_a   1.000
_cell.length_b   1.000
_cell.length_c   1.000
_cell.angle_alpha   90.00
_cell.angle_beta   90.00
_cell.angle_gamma   90.00
#
_symmetry.space_group_name_H-M   'P 1'
#
loop_
_entity.id
_entity.type
_entity.pdbx_description
1 polymer ?
#
loop_
_entity_poly.entity_id
_entity_poly.type
_entity_poly.pdbx_seq_one_letter_code
_entity_poly.pdbx_strand_id
1 'polypeptide(L)'
;QRARQHLLARQWAEADAVLTALEARWLPAPLAARQLFWRGYAAERRGNPAQARRLWLAVLRSHPGGYYGWRAAERLGLAPPTPATSSTAWRPLNSGQGELDALWSSGQALEAWESWRHRRRGQPPTGPQQLALEGRLRTGIGDDWTGLGQLEQASLRLPQGSCPQQWQLEQDLHPRRFAALFERAGAQERVDPQLLLAVARQESRFSPGVRSVVGAVGLLQLMPATAAELAGQPVGDTQLQQPARNAELGARYLRQLLDRWRQQPFLSVASYNAGPGAVERWRGGAYPDPAQEPELWVEAIPYPETRLYSKKVLGNLWTYRLMAATGDQACAWVQAR
;
A
#
# COMPACT_ATOMS: atom_id res chain seq x y z
N GLN A 1 15.25 -3.69 13.55
CA GLN A 1 16.27 -2.64 13.34
C GLN A 1 17.67 -3.24 13.17
N ARG A 2 18.13 -4.11 14.08
CA ARG A 2 19.41 -4.85 13.95
C ARG A 2 19.63 -5.51 12.58
N ALA A 3 18.67 -6.30 12.10
CA ALA A 3 18.76 -6.92 10.76
C ALA A 3 18.97 -5.89 9.64
N ARG A 4 18.34 -4.71 9.70
CA ARG A 4 18.53 -3.62 8.73
C ARG A 4 19.97 -3.08 8.77
N GLN A 5 20.56 -2.92 9.95
CA GLN A 5 21.95 -2.45 10.08
C GLN A 5 22.89 -3.45 9.41
N HIS A 6 22.73 -4.75 9.69
CA HIS A 6 23.52 -5.79 9.04
C HIS A 6 23.32 -5.81 7.52
N LEU A 7 22.08 -5.70 7.03
CA LEU A 7 21.79 -5.62 5.58
C LEU A 7 22.50 -4.44 4.90
N LEU A 8 22.45 -3.24 5.50
CA LEU A 8 23.10 -2.05 4.95
C LEU A 8 24.63 -2.13 5.04
N ALA A 9 25.16 -2.82 6.06
CA ALA A 9 26.57 -3.13 6.21
C ALA A 9 27.03 -4.34 5.37
N ARG A 10 26.15 -4.93 4.56
CA ARG A 10 26.42 -6.12 3.73
C ARG A 10 26.84 -7.37 4.53
N GLN A 11 26.43 -7.43 5.79
CA GLN A 11 26.64 -8.54 6.73
C GLN A 11 25.47 -9.53 6.61
N TRP A 12 25.47 -10.30 5.52
CA TRP A 12 24.31 -11.13 5.12
C TRP A 12 24.02 -12.27 6.09
N ALA A 13 25.06 -12.89 6.65
CA ALA A 13 24.92 -14.01 7.58
C ALA A 13 24.30 -13.55 8.91
N GLU A 14 24.76 -12.41 9.43
CA GLU A 14 24.28 -11.78 10.64
C GLU A 14 22.85 -11.26 10.47
N ALA A 15 22.54 -10.69 9.30
CA ALA A 15 21.17 -10.31 8.95
C ALA A 15 20.23 -11.52 8.98
N ASP A 16 20.59 -12.63 8.33
CA ASP A 16 19.79 -13.85 8.31
C ASP A 16 19.67 -14.51 9.69
N ALA A 17 20.74 -14.48 10.49
CA ALA A 17 20.72 -15.00 11.87
C ALA A 17 19.72 -14.22 12.74
N VAL A 18 19.76 -12.89 12.70
CA VAL A 18 18.81 -12.03 13.43
C VAL A 18 17.37 -12.26 12.93
N LEU A 19 17.18 -12.41 11.62
CA LEU A 19 15.86 -12.66 11.05
C LEU A 19 15.34 -14.05 11.41
N THR A 20 16.19 -15.08 11.45
CA THR A 20 15.79 -16.46 11.76
C THR A 20 15.44 -16.65 13.23
N ALA A 21 16.02 -15.85 14.14
CA ALA A 21 15.68 -15.87 15.56
C ALA A 21 14.24 -15.44 15.87
N LEU A 22 13.55 -14.80 14.93
CA LEU A 22 12.13 -14.45 15.05
C LEU A 22 11.30 -15.61 14.50
N GLU A 23 10.55 -16.33 15.34
CA GLU A 23 9.73 -17.43 14.84
C GLU A 23 8.52 -16.88 14.05
N ALA A 24 8.32 -17.39 12.83
CA ALA A 24 7.29 -16.90 11.91
C ALA A 24 5.86 -16.99 12.47
N ARG A 25 5.60 -17.92 13.40
CA ARG A 25 4.29 -18.08 14.06
C ARG A 25 3.84 -16.87 14.87
N TRP A 26 4.78 -16.01 15.27
CA TRP A 26 4.48 -14.79 16.03
C TRP A 26 4.29 -13.56 15.13
N LEU A 27 4.45 -13.70 13.81
CA LEU A 27 4.41 -12.58 12.89
C LEU A 27 3.09 -12.59 12.09
N PRO A 28 2.34 -11.47 12.08
CA PRO A 28 1.24 -11.30 11.13
C PRO A 28 1.78 -11.34 9.70
N ALA A 29 0.93 -11.70 8.74
CA ALA A 29 1.33 -11.97 7.35
C ALA A 29 2.24 -10.87 6.72
N PRO A 30 1.96 -9.56 6.87
CA PRO A 30 2.83 -8.52 6.30
C PRO A 30 4.25 -8.50 6.90
N LEU A 31 4.39 -8.83 8.19
CA LEU A 31 5.68 -8.87 8.88
C LEU A 31 6.44 -10.17 8.59
N ALA A 32 5.73 -11.29 8.46
CA ALA A 32 6.31 -12.56 8.02
C ALA A 32 6.84 -12.43 6.58
N ALA A 33 6.09 -11.79 5.68
CA ALA A 33 6.51 -11.50 4.31
C ALA A 33 7.80 -10.67 4.26
N ARG A 34 7.89 -9.63 5.09
CA ARG A 34 9.13 -8.83 5.25
C ARG A 34 10.31 -9.69 5.67
N GLN A 35 10.12 -10.53 6.67
CA GLN A 35 11.19 -11.39 7.19
C GLN A 35 11.66 -12.36 6.10
N LEU A 36 10.74 -13.10 5.48
CA LEU A 36 11.04 -14.07 4.44
C LEU A 36 11.74 -13.42 3.24
N PHE A 37 11.30 -12.23 2.82
CA PHE A 37 11.93 -11.48 1.73
C PHE A 37 13.42 -11.21 2.00
N TRP A 38 13.73 -10.65 3.18
CA TRP A 38 15.11 -10.30 3.52
C TRP A 38 15.99 -11.51 3.79
N ARG A 39 15.44 -12.61 4.31
CA ARG A 39 16.15 -13.89 4.38
C ARG A 39 16.47 -14.42 2.98
N GLY A 40 15.52 -14.28 2.03
CA GLY A 40 15.74 -14.62 0.64
C GLY A 40 16.84 -13.78 0.00
N TYR A 41 16.80 -12.46 0.22
CA TYR A 41 17.85 -11.53 -0.21
C TYR A 41 19.23 -11.94 0.34
N ALA A 42 19.34 -12.19 1.65
CA ALA A 42 20.58 -12.63 2.27
C ALA A 42 21.05 -14.02 1.77
N ALA A 43 20.14 -14.93 1.44
CA ALA A 43 20.49 -16.22 0.85
C ALA A 43 21.06 -16.06 -0.57
N GLU A 44 20.43 -15.23 -1.41
CA GLU A 44 20.94 -14.91 -2.76
C GLU A 44 22.35 -14.33 -2.68
N ARG A 45 22.58 -13.33 -1.82
CA ARG A 45 23.89 -12.67 -1.66
C ARG A 45 24.99 -13.56 -1.09
N ARG A 46 24.63 -14.71 -0.51
CA ARG A 46 25.55 -15.76 -0.04
C ARG A 46 25.73 -16.89 -1.05
N GLY A 47 25.24 -16.74 -2.28
CA GLY A 47 25.37 -17.75 -3.32
C GLY A 47 24.39 -18.93 -3.17
N ASN A 48 23.27 -18.75 -2.46
CA ASN A 48 22.23 -19.77 -2.33
C ASN A 48 20.91 -19.34 -3.03
N PRO A 49 20.89 -19.32 -4.38
CA PRO A 49 19.71 -18.90 -5.14
C PRO A 49 18.52 -19.85 -4.96
N ALA A 50 18.75 -21.14 -4.69
CA ALA A 50 17.69 -22.11 -4.44
C ALA A 50 16.90 -21.78 -3.16
N GLN A 51 17.62 -21.44 -2.07
CA GLN A 51 16.99 -20.99 -0.83
C GLN A 51 16.30 -19.64 -1.01
N ALA A 52 16.92 -18.70 -1.74
CA ALA A 52 16.32 -17.40 -2.04
C ALA A 52 14.98 -17.55 -2.76
N ARG A 53 14.96 -18.33 -3.85
CA ARG A 53 13.75 -18.65 -4.61
C ARG A 53 12.65 -19.26 -3.73
N ARG A 54 13.00 -20.24 -2.88
CA ARG A 54 12.04 -20.88 -1.96
C ARG A 54 11.41 -19.88 -0.99
N LEU A 55 12.21 -18.96 -0.45
CA LEU A 55 11.74 -17.94 0.49
C LEU A 55 10.85 -16.89 -0.18
N TRP A 56 11.19 -16.44 -1.38
CA TRP A 56 10.36 -15.51 -2.14
C TRP A 56 9.04 -16.13 -2.61
N LEU A 57 9.02 -17.41 -2.99
CA LEU A 57 7.76 -18.12 -3.22
C LEU A 57 6.91 -18.22 -1.95
N ALA A 58 7.53 -18.40 -0.79
CA ALA A 58 6.79 -18.39 0.48
C ALA A 58 6.20 -17.00 0.81
N VAL A 59 6.87 -15.90 0.42
CA VAL A 59 6.28 -14.56 0.47
C VAL A 59 5.01 -14.49 -0.37
N LEU A 60 5.08 -14.88 -1.65
CA LEU A 60 3.92 -14.81 -2.55
C LEU A 60 2.76 -15.69 -2.08
N ARG A 61 3.03 -16.87 -1.52
CA ARG A 61 1.98 -17.76 -0.96
C ARG A 61 1.27 -17.22 0.27
N SER A 62 1.92 -16.38 1.05
CA SER A 62 1.41 -15.91 2.35
C SER A 62 0.97 -14.44 2.35
N HIS A 63 1.46 -13.64 1.41
CA HIS A 63 1.15 -12.22 1.29
C HIS A 63 1.59 -11.72 -0.10
N PRO A 64 0.84 -12.03 -1.16
CA PRO A 64 1.21 -11.66 -2.52
C PRO A 64 1.13 -10.15 -2.79
N GLY A 65 0.31 -9.42 -2.01
CA GLY A 65 0.20 -7.97 -2.05
C GLY A 65 1.37 -7.25 -1.35
N GLY A 66 1.32 -5.92 -1.40
CA GLY A 66 2.23 -5.05 -0.68
C GLY A 66 3.66 -5.06 -1.20
N TYR A 67 4.54 -4.34 -0.48
CA TYR A 67 5.91 -4.08 -0.93
C TYR A 67 6.75 -5.35 -1.09
N TYR A 68 6.69 -6.26 -0.11
CA TYR A 68 7.53 -7.46 -0.15
C TYR A 68 6.98 -8.54 -1.09
N GLY A 69 5.66 -8.59 -1.29
CA GLY A 69 5.06 -9.38 -2.37
C GLY A 69 5.54 -8.93 -3.74
N TRP A 70 5.50 -7.62 -3.99
CA TRP A 70 6.06 -7.02 -5.22
C TRP A 70 7.54 -7.37 -5.41
N ARG A 71 8.38 -7.08 -4.42
CA ARG A 71 9.83 -7.30 -4.55
C ARG A 71 10.16 -8.78 -4.71
N ALA A 72 9.42 -9.68 -4.06
CA ALA A 72 9.57 -11.12 -4.27
C ALA A 72 9.22 -11.53 -5.71
N ALA A 73 8.13 -11.01 -6.28
CA ALA A 73 7.75 -11.28 -7.66
C ALA A 73 8.82 -10.81 -8.66
N GLU A 74 9.33 -9.58 -8.50
CA GLU A 74 10.41 -9.02 -9.32
C GLU A 74 11.69 -9.87 -9.27
N ARG A 75 12.11 -10.27 -8.07
CA ARG A 75 13.30 -11.13 -7.85
C ARG A 75 13.13 -12.53 -8.46
N LEU A 76 11.89 -13.00 -8.60
CA LEU A 76 11.55 -14.26 -9.26
C LEU A 76 11.34 -14.11 -10.78
N GLY A 77 11.42 -12.90 -11.33
CA GLY A 77 11.11 -12.62 -12.74
C GLY A 77 9.64 -12.83 -13.10
N LEU A 78 8.73 -12.67 -12.13
CA LEU A 78 7.30 -12.88 -12.31
C LEU A 78 6.60 -11.56 -12.62
N ALA A 79 6.02 -11.46 -13.81
CA ALA A 79 5.11 -10.38 -14.15
C ALA A 79 3.77 -10.55 -13.41
N PRO A 80 3.11 -9.45 -13.01
CA PRO A 80 1.74 -9.52 -12.50
C PRO A 80 0.80 -10.09 -13.58
N PRO A 81 -0.29 -10.75 -13.18
CA PRO A 81 -1.30 -11.21 -14.12
C PRO A 81 -1.86 -10.03 -14.93
N THR A 82 -2.21 -10.29 -16.18
CA THR A 82 -2.79 -9.29 -17.08
C THR A 82 -4.09 -8.75 -16.47
N PRO A 83 -4.33 -7.43 -16.50
CA PRO A 83 -5.59 -6.85 -16.04
C PRO A 83 -6.78 -7.54 -16.71
N ALA A 84 -7.62 -8.20 -15.92
CA ALA A 84 -8.97 -8.53 -16.34
C ALA A 84 -9.81 -7.24 -16.34
N THR A 85 -10.93 -7.24 -17.05
CA THR A 85 -11.92 -6.16 -16.93
C THR A 85 -12.39 -6.11 -15.48
N SER A 86 -11.87 -5.14 -14.73
CA SER A 86 -12.13 -4.98 -13.30
C SER A 86 -13.62 -4.70 -13.09
N SER A 87 -14.39 -5.71 -12.69
CA SER A 87 -15.71 -5.45 -12.09
C SER A 87 -15.50 -5.09 -10.62
N THR A 88 -16.07 -3.97 -10.17
CA THR A 88 -16.32 -3.74 -8.75
C THR A 88 -17.42 -4.70 -8.32
N ALA A 89 -17.08 -5.99 -8.19
CA ALA A 89 -18.02 -6.99 -7.74
C ALA A 89 -18.45 -6.66 -6.31
N TRP A 90 -19.77 -6.59 -6.09
CA TRP A 90 -20.36 -6.56 -4.75
C TRP A 90 -19.85 -7.76 -3.93
N ARG A 91 -19.69 -7.59 -2.62
CA ARG A 91 -19.09 -8.60 -1.74
C ARG A 91 -19.90 -8.80 -0.49
N PRO A 92 -20.04 -10.04 0.00
CA PRO A 92 -20.73 -10.28 1.26
C PRO A 92 -19.96 -9.68 2.44
N LEU A 93 -20.68 -9.15 3.43
CA LEU A 93 -20.09 -8.61 4.66
C LEU A 93 -19.54 -9.72 5.57
N ASN A 94 -20.16 -10.91 5.55
CA ASN A 94 -19.78 -12.07 6.36
C ASN A 94 -19.61 -11.70 7.85
N SER A 95 -20.55 -10.90 8.36
CA SER A 95 -20.51 -10.39 9.74
C SER A 95 -20.80 -11.45 10.80
N GLY A 96 -21.32 -12.61 10.39
CA GLY A 96 -21.89 -13.63 11.28
C GLY A 96 -23.23 -13.21 11.87
N GLN A 97 -23.86 -12.16 11.35
CA GLN A 97 -25.15 -11.62 11.78
C GLN A 97 -26.06 -11.47 10.56
N GLY A 98 -27.03 -12.37 10.42
CA GLY A 98 -27.89 -12.42 9.23
C GLY A 98 -28.58 -11.10 8.90
N GLU A 99 -28.99 -10.34 9.91
CA GLU A 99 -29.59 -9.01 9.73
C GLU A 99 -28.60 -8.00 9.11
N LEU A 100 -27.35 -7.94 9.58
CA LEU A 100 -26.33 -7.05 9.01
C LEU A 100 -25.98 -7.46 7.58
N ASP A 101 -25.86 -8.76 7.34
CA ASP A 101 -25.54 -9.28 6.02
C ASP A 101 -26.68 -9.04 5.01
N ALA A 102 -27.95 -9.03 5.47
CA ALA A 102 -29.11 -8.67 4.67
C ALA A 102 -29.17 -7.17 4.35
N LEU A 103 -28.90 -6.30 5.33
CA LEU A 103 -28.80 -4.84 5.10
C LEU A 103 -27.67 -4.53 4.12
N TRP A 104 -26.50 -5.13 4.31
CA TRP A 104 -25.37 -4.95 3.41
C TRP A 104 -25.65 -5.43 1.98
N SER A 105 -26.29 -6.60 1.82
CA SER A 105 -26.61 -7.15 0.50
C SER A 105 -27.69 -6.38 -0.27
N SER A 106 -28.53 -5.63 0.42
CA SER A 106 -29.52 -4.74 -0.18
C SER A 106 -29.01 -3.32 -0.45
N GLY A 107 -27.71 -3.05 -0.21
CA GLY A 107 -27.11 -1.72 -0.42
C GLY A 107 -27.37 -0.73 0.72
N GLN A 108 -27.97 -1.17 1.83
CA GLN A 108 -28.27 -0.39 3.02
C GLN A 108 -27.07 -0.33 3.97
N ALA A 109 -25.95 0.23 3.47
CA ALA A 109 -24.69 0.27 4.22
C ALA A 109 -24.77 1.14 5.48
N LEU A 110 -25.56 2.22 5.44
CA LEU A 110 -25.76 3.12 6.59
C LEU A 110 -26.52 2.41 7.71
N GLU A 111 -27.59 1.70 7.36
CA GLU A 111 -28.39 0.92 8.29
C GLU A 111 -27.57 -0.23 8.87
N ALA A 112 -26.77 -0.93 8.05
CA ALA A 112 -25.86 -1.95 8.55
C ALA A 112 -24.84 -1.38 9.56
N TRP A 113 -24.29 -0.20 9.27
CA TRP A 113 -23.37 0.51 10.16
C TRP A 113 -24.03 0.91 11.49
N GLU A 114 -25.18 1.58 11.45
CA GLU A 114 -25.88 2.04 12.65
C GLU A 114 -26.38 0.86 13.51
N SER A 115 -26.89 -0.20 12.88
CA SER A 115 -27.26 -1.44 13.59
C SER A 115 -26.07 -2.07 14.32
N TRP A 116 -24.91 -2.17 13.66
CA TRP A 116 -23.71 -2.70 14.30
C TRP A 116 -23.25 -1.82 15.47
N ARG A 117 -23.20 -0.49 15.27
CA ARG A 117 -22.79 0.49 16.28
C ARG A 117 -23.72 0.48 17.50
N HIS A 118 -25.03 0.40 17.27
CA HIS A 118 -26.03 0.38 18.33
C HIS A 118 -25.95 -0.89 19.17
N ARG A 119 -25.82 -2.08 18.55
CA ARG A 119 -25.64 -3.34 19.30
C ARG A 119 -24.41 -3.32 20.21
N ARG A 120 -23.38 -2.58 19.82
CA ARG A 120 -22.17 -2.36 20.62
C ARG A 120 -22.27 -1.23 21.64
N ARG A 121 -23.38 -0.50 21.68
CA ARG A 121 -23.56 0.68 22.56
C ARG A 121 -22.42 1.70 22.40
N GLY A 122 -21.91 1.85 21.17
CA GLY A 122 -20.77 2.73 20.86
C GLY A 122 -19.41 2.27 21.39
N GLN A 123 -19.28 1.05 21.95
CA GLN A 123 -18.00 0.54 22.42
C GLN A 123 -17.05 0.25 21.23
N PRO A 124 -15.77 0.66 21.32
CA PRO A 124 -14.79 0.44 20.27
C PRO A 124 -14.54 -1.07 20.05
N PRO A 125 -14.02 -1.45 18.86
CA PRO A 125 -13.68 -2.83 18.55
C PRO A 125 -12.52 -3.30 19.42
N THR A 126 -12.64 -4.47 20.05
CA THR A 126 -11.62 -4.99 20.97
C THR A 126 -10.66 -5.98 20.29
N GLY A 127 -11.15 -6.69 19.28
CA GLY A 127 -10.42 -7.72 18.54
C GLY A 127 -10.21 -7.42 17.05
N PRO A 128 -9.25 -8.11 16.40
CA PRO A 128 -8.96 -7.92 14.98
C PRO A 128 -10.14 -8.20 14.05
N GLN A 129 -10.99 -9.18 14.35
CA GLN A 129 -12.19 -9.48 13.56
C GLN A 129 -13.20 -8.34 13.63
N GLN A 130 -13.36 -7.72 14.81
CA GLN A 130 -14.25 -6.58 14.99
C GLN A 130 -13.72 -5.33 14.29
N LEU A 131 -12.40 -5.10 14.35
CA LEU A 131 -11.74 -4.03 13.59
C LEU A 131 -11.95 -4.22 12.08
N ALA A 132 -11.81 -5.43 11.57
CA ALA A 132 -12.04 -5.71 10.15
C ALA A 132 -13.51 -5.46 9.75
N LEU A 133 -14.46 -5.95 10.54
CA LEU A 133 -15.88 -5.75 10.28
C LEU A 133 -16.29 -4.28 10.34
N GLU A 134 -15.86 -3.56 11.37
CA GLU A 134 -16.11 -2.13 11.50
C GLU A 134 -15.51 -1.35 10.34
N GLY A 135 -14.27 -1.70 9.95
CA GLY A 135 -13.60 -1.04 8.84
C GLY A 135 -14.33 -1.19 7.50
N ARG A 136 -14.91 -2.38 7.25
CA ARG A 136 -15.76 -2.62 6.07
C ARG A 136 -17.08 -1.84 6.12
N LEU A 137 -17.72 -1.76 7.29
CA LEU A 137 -18.95 -0.98 7.46
C LEU A 137 -18.70 0.53 7.25
N ARG A 138 -17.62 1.06 7.85
CA ARG A 138 -17.24 2.47 7.72
C ARG A 138 -16.85 2.85 6.31
N THR A 139 -16.05 2.03 5.64
CA THR A 139 -15.80 2.22 4.21
C THR A 139 -17.13 2.13 3.42
N GLY A 140 -18.04 1.21 3.75
CA GLY A 140 -19.37 1.15 3.13
C GLY A 140 -20.15 2.48 3.11
N ILE A 141 -20.02 3.30 4.16
CA ILE A 141 -20.67 4.61 4.28
C ILE A 141 -19.78 5.80 3.84
N GLY A 142 -18.57 5.54 3.33
CA GLY A 142 -17.63 6.58 2.89
C GLY A 142 -16.73 7.16 3.97
N ASP A 143 -16.72 6.62 5.19
CA ASP A 143 -15.74 6.95 6.24
C ASP A 143 -14.45 6.14 6.03
N ASP A 144 -13.76 6.45 4.94
CA ASP A 144 -12.56 5.73 4.52
C ASP A 144 -11.36 5.99 5.46
N TRP A 145 -11.26 7.19 6.06
CA TRP A 145 -10.17 7.51 7.00
C TRP A 145 -10.14 6.56 8.18
N THR A 146 -11.30 6.39 8.83
CA THR A 146 -11.43 5.53 10.00
C THR A 146 -11.47 4.07 9.56
N GLY A 147 -12.24 3.76 8.52
CA GLY A 147 -12.45 2.40 8.05
C GLY A 147 -11.15 1.71 7.60
N LEU A 148 -10.35 2.37 6.76
CA LEU A 148 -9.05 1.85 6.34
C LEU A 148 -8.06 1.80 7.50
N GLY A 149 -8.15 2.73 8.46
CA GLY A 149 -7.34 2.67 9.68
C GLY A 149 -7.63 1.45 10.54
N GLN A 150 -8.89 1.03 10.65
CA GLN A 150 -9.28 -0.16 11.38
C GLN A 150 -8.87 -1.44 10.64
N LEU A 151 -9.03 -1.48 9.31
CA LEU A 151 -8.57 -2.59 8.48
C LEU A 151 -7.06 -2.78 8.56
N GLU A 152 -6.27 -1.70 8.56
CA GLU A 152 -4.81 -1.77 8.72
C GLU A 152 -4.43 -2.35 10.08
N GLN A 153 -5.09 -1.91 11.17
CA GLN A 153 -4.87 -2.47 12.50
C GLN A 153 -5.29 -3.94 12.58
N ALA A 154 -6.40 -4.31 11.95
CA ALA A 154 -6.83 -5.70 11.85
C ALA A 154 -5.78 -6.56 11.13
N SER A 155 -5.22 -6.09 10.01
CA SER A 155 -4.24 -6.84 9.21
C SER A 155 -2.96 -7.22 9.98
N LEU A 156 -2.58 -6.42 10.98
CA LEU A 156 -1.41 -6.66 11.82
C LEU A 156 -1.70 -7.57 13.01
N ARG A 157 -2.98 -7.88 13.27
CA ARG A 157 -3.42 -8.64 14.45
C ARG A 157 -4.19 -9.91 14.07
N LEU A 158 -4.68 -10.02 12.84
CA LEU A 158 -5.29 -11.24 12.33
C LEU A 158 -4.23 -12.34 12.16
N PRO A 159 -4.57 -13.59 12.49
CA PRO A 159 -3.71 -14.73 12.16
C PRO A 159 -3.58 -14.87 10.64
N GLN A 160 -2.56 -15.60 10.20
CA GLN A 160 -2.42 -15.94 8.79
C GLN A 160 -3.62 -16.81 8.36
N GLY A 161 -4.41 -16.30 7.43
CA GLY A 161 -5.58 -16.99 6.85
C GLY A 161 -5.23 -17.75 5.56
N SER A 162 -6.24 -18.36 4.94
CA SER A 162 -6.12 -18.92 3.58
C SER A 162 -5.91 -17.82 2.54
N CYS A 163 -5.42 -18.16 1.33
CA CYS A 163 -5.23 -17.17 0.26
C CYS A 163 -6.51 -16.35 -0.03
N PRO A 164 -7.71 -16.95 -0.17
CA PRO A 164 -8.93 -16.17 -0.37
C PRO A 164 -9.24 -15.18 0.76
N GLN A 165 -9.00 -15.56 2.02
CA GLN A 165 -9.22 -14.67 3.17
C GLN A 165 -8.25 -13.49 3.18
N GLN A 166 -6.98 -13.76 2.90
CA GLN A 166 -5.95 -12.71 2.81
C GLN A 166 -6.23 -11.77 1.64
N TRP A 167 -6.63 -12.32 0.50
CA TRP A 167 -6.96 -11.55 -0.67
C TRP A 167 -8.21 -10.68 -0.47
N GLN A 168 -9.23 -11.21 0.20
CA GLN A 168 -10.40 -10.43 0.61
C GLN A 168 -10.00 -9.24 1.47
N LEU A 169 -9.12 -9.44 2.47
CA LEU A 169 -8.61 -8.36 3.31
C LEU A 169 -7.82 -7.32 2.50
N GLU A 170 -6.96 -7.75 1.57
CA GLU A 170 -6.26 -6.83 0.67
C GLU A 170 -7.26 -5.97 -0.11
N GLN A 171 -8.33 -6.58 -0.63
CA GLN A 171 -9.34 -5.87 -1.41
C GLN A 171 -10.14 -4.87 -0.57
N ASP A 172 -10.44 -5.21 0.70
CA ASP A 172 -11.05 -4.27 1.65
C ASP A 172 -10.07 -3.11 1.97
N LEU A 173 -8.77 -3.39 2.05
CA LEU A 173 -7.73 -2.38 2.28
C LEU A 173 -7.49 -1.46 1.07
N HIS A 174 -7.85 -1.86 -0.15
CA HIS A 174 -7.53 -1.15 -1.39
C HIS A 174 -8.78 -0.78 -2.19
N PRO A 175 -9.69 0.05 -1.63
CA PRO A 175 -10.83 0.53 -2.38
C PRO A 175 -10.37 1.42 -3.54
N ARG A 176 -11.18 1.46 -4.62
CA ARG A 176 -10.92 2.29 -5.81
C ARG A 176 -11.72 3.60 -5.75
N ARG A 177 -11.62 4.33 -4.64
CA ARG A 177 -12.30 5.62 -4.45
C ARG A 177 -11.83 6.63 -5.48
N PHE A 178 -12.77 7.45 -5.97
CA PHE A 178 -12.48 8.48 -6.96
C PHE A 178 -11.77 7.97 -8.22
N ALA A 179 -11.92 6.69 -8.58
CA ALA A 179 -11.23 6.08 -9.73
C ALA A 179 -11.41 6.88 -11.02
N ALA A 180 -12.63 7.31 -11.34
CA ALA A 180 -12.91 8.12 -12.53
C ALA A 180 -12.24 9.50 -12.51
N LEU A 181 -11.90 10.06 -11.33
CA LEU A 181 -11.11 11.29 -11.24
C LEU A 181 -9.63 11.01 -11.48
N PHE A 182 -9.10 9.95 -10.87
CA PHE A 182 -7.71 9.55 -11.07
C PHE A 182 -7.43 9.06 -12.49
N GLU A 183 -8.37 8.38 -13.14
CA GLU A 183 -8.28 7.98 -14.54
C GLU A 183 -8.22 9.21 -15.47
N ARG A 184 -9.09 10.20 -15.24
CA ARG A 184 -9.07 11.46 -16.01
C ARG A 184 -7.77 12.25 -15.79
N ALA A 185 -7.38 12.47 -14.54
CA ALA A 185 -6.16 13.20 -14.21
C ALA A 185 -4.91 12.47 -14.72
N GLY A 186 -4.86 11.14 -14.54
CA GLY A 186 -3.78 10.30 -15.03
C GLY A 186 -3.66 10.30 -16.55
N ALA A 187 -4.78 10.27 -17.28
CA ALA A 187 -4.78 10.38 -18.73
C ALA A 187 -4.27 11.75 -19.21
N GLN A 188 -4.69 12.84 -18.57
CA GLN A 188 -4.26 14.21 -18.89
C GLN A 188 -2.76 14.42 -18.66
N GLU A 189 -2.26 13.99 -17.50
CA GLU A 189 -0.88 14.22 -17.06
C GLU A 189 0.07 13.06 -17.42
N ARG A 190 -0.43 12.02 -18.11
CA ARG A 190 0.32 10.79 -18.45
C ARG A 190 0.96 10.12 -17.24
N VAL A 191 0.13 9.87 -16.22
CA VAL A 191 0.47 9.15 -14.98
C VAL A 191 -0.45 7.94 -14.83
N ASP A 192 0.11 6.81 -14.40
CA ASP A 192 -0.67 5.60 -14.12
C ASP A 192 -1.73 5.90 -13.02
N PRO A 193 -3.05 5.74 -13.29
CA PRO A 193 -4.08 6.00 -12.30
C PRO A 193 -3.97 5.10 -11.06
N GLN A 194 -3.35 3.92 -11.16
CA GLN A 194 -3.08 3.07 -10.00
C GLN A 194 -2.02 3.70 -9.08
N LEU A 195 -1.09 4.49 -9.61
CA LEU A 195 -0.14 5.25 -8.78
C LEU A 195 -0.86 6.38 -8.02
N LEU A 196 -1.82 7.04 -8.65
CA LEU A 196 -2.65 8.05 -7.98
C LEU A 196 -3.49 7.44 -6.85
N LEU A 197 -4.12 6.29 -7.10
CA LEU A 197 -4.83 5.52 -6.06
C LEU A 197 -3.88 5.12 -4.91
N ALA A 198 -2.69 4.64 -5.24
CA ALA A 198 -1.68 4.22 -4.27
C ALA A 198 -1.20 5.35 -3.36
N VAL A 199 -0.97 6.54 -3.94
CA VAL A 199 -0.62 7.77 -3.21
C VAL A 199 -1.81 8.23 -2.37
N ALA A 200 -3.01 8.37 -2.94
CA ALA A 200 -4.19 8.84 -2.22
C ALA A 200 -4.54 7.97 -1.01
N ARG A 201 -4.41 6.64 -1.15
CA ARG A 201 -4.58 5.70 -0.04
C ARG A 201 -3.64 6.01 1.13
N GLN A 202 -2.38 6.30 0.83
CA GLN A 202 -1.36 6.57 1.84
C GLN A 202 -1.47 7.98 2.43
N GLU A 203 -1.78 8.97 1.61
CA GLU A 203 -1.77 10.38 1.98
C GLU A 203 -3.00 10.77 2.81
N SER A 204 -4.18 10.35 2.35
CA SER A 204 -5.45 10.85 2.90
C SER A 204 -6.43 9.75 3.24
N ARG A 205 -6.12 8.49 2.92
CA ARG A 205 -7.11 7.40 2.93
C ARG A 205 -8.39 7.83 2.18
N PHE A 206 -8.22 8.49 1.04
CA PHE A 206 -9.28 9.02 0.21
C PHE A 206 -10.19 10.08 0.86
N SER A 207 -9.75 10.72 1.94
CA SER A 207 -10.55 11.75 2.62
C SER A 207 -10.19 13.14 2.10
N PRO A 208 -11.05 13.79 1.29
CA PRO A 208 -10.70 15.04 0.61
C PRO A 208 -10.63 16.24 1.56
N GLY A 209 -11.25 16.16 2.75
CA GLY A 209 -11.23 17.22 3.75
C GLY A 209 -9.98 17.24 4.65
N VAL A 210 -9.07 16.28 4.51
CA VAL A 210 -7.92 16.15 5.42
C VAL A 210 -6.89 17.24 5.16
N ARG A 211 -6.46 17.89 6.26
CA ARG A 211 -5.33 18.80 6.31
C ARG A 211 -4.31 18.27 7.30
N SER A 212 -3.07 18.05 6.87
CA SER A 212 -1.99 17.61 7.75
C SER A 212 -1.57 18.71 8.73
N VAL A 213 -0.84 18.33 9.77
CA VAL A 213 -0.27 19.28 10.76
C VAL A 213 0.66 20.30 10.10
N VAL A 214 1.38 19.89 9.04
CA VAL A 214 2.29 20.77 8.29
C VAL A 214 1.60 21.51 7.15
N GLY A 215 0.28 21.34 6.98
CA GLY A 215 -0.55 22.12 6.06
C GLY A 215 -0.77 21.51 4.67
N ALA A 216 -0.45 20.23 4.46
CA ALA A 216 -0.79 19.53 3.22
C ALA A 216 -2.30 19.24 3.15
N VAL A 217 -2.93 19.36 1.97
CA VAL A 217 -4.39 19.35 1.83
C VAL A 217 -4.88 18.35 0.78
N GLY A 218 -5.99 17.68 1.09
CA GLY A 218 -6.80 16.91 0.14
C GLY A 218 -6.29 15.50 -0.16
N LEU A 219 -6.83 14.90 -1.22
CA LEU A 219 -6.64 13.47 -1.54
C LEU A 219 -5.17 13.04 -1.67
N LEU A 220 -4.37 13.87 -2.32
CA LEU A 220 -2.95 13.64 -2.60
C LEU A 220 -2.05 14.49 -1.71
N GLN A 221 -2.60 15.11 -0.65
CA GLN A 221 -1.89 15.91 0.36
C GLN A 221 -0.86 16.88 -0.26
N LEU A 222 -1.36 17.81 -1.08
CA LEU A 222 -0.51 18.83 -1.68
C LEU A 222 -0.27 19.98 -0.70
N MET A 223 0.97 20.44 -0.61
CA MET A 223 1.30 21.70 0.05
C MET A 223 0.72 22.87 -0.78
N PRO A 224 0.07 23.88 -0.16
CA PRO A 224 -0.48 25.02 -0.88
C PRO A 224 0.54 25.75 -1.77
N ALA A 225 1.80 25.89 -1.30
CA ALA A 225 2.87 26.47 -2.09
C ALA A 225 3.18 25.67 -3.36
N THR A 226 3.31 24.34 -3.24
CA THR A 226 3.51 23.42 -4.37
C THR A 226 2.32 23.46 -5.33
N ALA A 227 1.09 23.48 -4.80
CA ALA A 227 -0.11 23.60 -5.62
C ALA A 227 -0.16 24.92 -6.40
N ALA A 228 0.25 26.03 -5.79
CA ALA A 228 0.29 27.33 -6.44
C ALA A 228 1.32 27.37 -7.58
N GLU A 229 2.51 26.79 -7.36
CA GLU A 229 3.55 26.62 -8.40
C GLU A 229 3.02 25.81 -9.59
N LEU A 230 2.38 24.67 -9.32
CA LEU A 230 1.81 23.79 -10.35
C LEU A 230 0.64 24.42 -11.12
N ALA A 231 -0.11 25.30 -10.47
CA ALA A 231 -1.25 26.00 -11.05
C ALA A 231 -0.88 27.30 -11.77
N GLY A 232 0.31 27.85 -11.52
CA GLY A 232 0.73 29.18 -12.00
C GLY A 232 -0.04 30.35 -11.34
N GLN A 233 -0.77 30.09 -10.26
CA GLN A 233 -1.59 31.07 -9.54
C GLN A 233 -1.84 30.59 -8.10
N PRO A 234 -2.20 31.48 -7.15
CA PRO A 234 -2.56 31.05 -5.80
C PRO A 234 -3.66 29.99 -5.78
N VAL A 235 -3.48 28.95 -4.95
CA VAL A 235 -4.47 27.90 -4.73
C VAL A 235 -4.73 27.78 -3.23
N GLY A 236 -5.97 27.96 -2.81
CA GLY A 236 -6.39 27.87 -1.41
C GLY A 236 -6.85 26.47 -0.98
N ASP A 237 -6.97 26.27 0.33
CA ASP A 237 -7.37 24.99 0.93
C ASP A 237 -8.72 24.49 0.38
N THR A 238 -9.72 25.37 0.22
CA THR A 238 -11.03 25.00 -0.33
C THR A 238 -10.94 24.42 -1.75
N GLN A 239 -10.01 24.93 -2.58
CA GLN A 239 -9.77 24.37 -3.91
C GLN A 239 -9.06 23.02 -3.81
N LEU A 240 -8.10 22.87 -2.88
CA LEU A 240 -7.41 21.60 -2.66
C LEU A 240 -8.27 20.52 -1.99
N GLN A 241 -9.34 20.91 -1.30
CA GLN A 241 -10.35 19.99 -0.78
C GLN A 241 -11.29 19.48 -1.87
N GLN A 242 -11.32 20.11 -3.06
CA GLN A 242 -12.10 19.59 -4.19
C GLN A 242 -11.36 18.39 -4.82
N PRO A 243 -11.93 17.17 -4.78
CA PRO A 243 -11.27 15.95 -5.26
C PRO A 243 -10.67 16.06 -6.67
N ALA A 244 -11.42 16.66 -7.61
CA ALA A 244 -11.00 16.79 -9.00
C ALA A 244 -9.76 17.70 -9.14
N ARG A 245 -9.76 18.85 -8.48
CA ARG A 245 -8.66 19.82 -8.54
C ARG A 245 -7.40 19.27 -7.87
N ASN A 246 -7.56 18.59 -6.74
CA ASN A 246 -6.45 17.95 -6.04
C ASN A 246 -5.84 16.80 -6.87
N ALA A 247 -6.68 15.97 -7.50
CA ALA A 247 -6.24 14.89 -8.38
C ALA A 247 -5.48 15.40 -9.61
N GLU A 248 -5.96 16.47 -10.26
CA GLU A 248 -5.26 17.11 -11.40
C GLU A 248 -3.86 17.60 -10.99
N LEU A 249 -3.77 18.44 -9.95
CA LEU A 249 -2.50 19.01 -9.51
C LEU A 249 -1.54 17.94 -8.98
N GLY A 250 -2.04 16.94 -8.26
CA GLY A 250 -1.20 15.87 -7.75
C GLY A 250 -0.70 14.93 -8.83
N ALA A 251 -1.51 14.68 -9.87
CA ALA A 251 -1.06 13.97 -11.07
C ALA A 251 0.04 14.77 -11.80
N ARG A 252 -0.13 16.08 -11.94
CA ARG A 252 0.91 16.96 -12.52
C ARG A 252 2.21 16.91 -11.71
N TYR A 253 2.13 16.94 -10.38
CA TYR A 253 3.31 16.86 -9.54
C TYR A 253 4.03 15.51 -9.69
N LEU A 254 3.27 14.39 -9.68
CA LEU A 254 3.84 13.06 -9.92
C LEU A 254 4.48 12.95 -11.31
N ARG A 255 3.88 13.55 -12.34
CA ARG A 255 4.46 13.61 -13.69
C ARG A 255 5.84 14.28 -13.67
N GLN A 256 5.96 15.45 -13.04
CA GLN A 256 7.25 16.15 -12.92
C GLN A 256 8.31 15.30 -12.21
N LEU A 257 7.94 14.58 -11.14
CA LEU A 257 8.85 13.69 -10.44
C LEU A 257 9.26 12.48 -11.30
N LEU A 258 8.31 11.86 -11.99
CA LEU A 258 8.58 10.75 -12.91
C LEU A 258 9.52 11.19 -14.04
N ASP A 259 9.33 12.38 -14.60
CA ASP A 259 10.24 12.97 -15.59
C ASP A 259 11.64 13.16 -15.03
N ARG A 260 11.75 13.84 -13.87
CA ARG A 260 13.02 14.11 -13.19
C ARG A 260 13.84 12.83 -13.00
N TRP A 261 13.17 11.73 -12.63
CA TRP A 261 13.82 10.47 -12.31
C TRP A 261 13.77 9.44 -13.44
N ARG A 262 13.48 9.86 -14.69
CA ARG A 262 13.46 8.98 -15.87
C ARG A 262 12.60 7.72 -15.65
N GLN A 263 11.40 7.93 -15.13
CA GLN A 263 10.41 6.89 -14.80
C GLN A 263 10.84 5.92 -13.69
N GLN A 264 11.86 6.23 -12.88
CA GLN A 264 12.21 5.39 -11.73
C GLN A 264 11.20 5.59 -10.59
N PRO A 265 10.37 4.57 -10.26
CA PRO A 265 9.26 4.75 -9.32
C PRO A 265 9.75 4.96 -7.88
N PHE A 266 10.86 4.32 -7.48
CA PHE A 266 11.44 4.47 -6.15
C PHE A 266 11.85 5.90 -5.83
N LEU A 267 12.59 6.54 -6.74
CA LEU A 267 13.04 7.92 -6.57
C LEU A 267 11.86 8.90 -6.63
N SER A 268 10.92 8.65 -7.53
CA SER A 268 9.73 9.50 -7.72
C SER A 268 8.84 9.51 -6.49
N VAL A 269 8.49 8.33 -5.96
CA VAL A 269 7.64 8.20 -4.76
C VAL A 269 8.35 8.76 -3.53
N ALA A 270 9.65 8.48 -3.34
CA ALA A 270 10.39 9.05 -2.21
C ALA A 270 10.44 10.59 -2.29
N SER A 271 10.57 11.14 -3.51
CA SER A 271 10.62 12.58 -3.74
C SER A 271 9.27 13.26 -3.50
N TYR A 272 8.16 12.56 -3.70
CA TYR A 272 6.84 13.09 -3.41
C TYR A 272 6.71 13.48 -1.94
N ASN A 273 7.20 12.63 -1.03
CA ASN A 273 7.15 12.85 0.41
C ASN A 273 8.31 13.70 0.95
N ALA A 274 9.55 13.47 0.52
CA ALA A 274 10.73 14.15 1.07
C ALA A 274 11.24 15.35 0.26
N GLY A 275 10.67 15.56 -0.93
CA GLY A 275 11.19 16.49 -1.92
C GLY A 275 12.36 15.92 -2.74
N PRO A 276 12.49 16.30 -4.03
CA PRO A 276 13.54 15.79 -4.90
C PRO A 276 14.96 16.17 -4.45
N GLY A 277 15.13 17.31 -3.79
CA GLY A 277 16.43 17.74 -3.27
C GLY A 277 16.96 16.84 -2.15
N ALA A 278 16.08 16.25 -1.33
CA ALA A 278 16.48 15.26 -0.33
C ALA A 278 16.90 13.94 -0.99
N VAL A 279 16.11 13.47 -1.95
CA VAL A 279 16.38 12.22 -2.69
C VAL A 279 17.67 12.30 -3.51
N GLU A 280 18.01 13.46 -4.05
CA GLU A 280 19.29 13.69 -4.74
C GLU A 280 20.49 13.37 -3.83
N ARG A 281 20.42 13.74 -2.53
CA ARG A 281 21.47 13.44 -1.54
C ARG A 281 21.52 11.97 -1.13
N TRP A 282 20.48 11.19 -1.46
CA TRP A 282 20.42 9.76 -1.17
C TRP A 282 20.84 8.93 -2.38
N ARG A 283 21.47 9.54 -3.39
CA ARG A 283 21.98 8.86 -4.58
C ARG A 283 23.51 9.03 -4.65
N GLY A 284 24.21 7.92 -4.88
CA GLY A 284 25.66 7.90 -4.99
C GLY A 284 26.40 7.84 -3.64
N GLY A 285 27.73 7.82 -3.71
CA GLY A 285 28.59 7.66 -2.54
C GLY A 285 28.36 6.32 -1.84
N ALA A 286 28.07 6.36 -0.54
CA ALA A 286 27.82 5.17 0.28
C ALA A 286 26.39 4.60 0.16
N TYR A 287 25.49 5.27 -0.57
CA TYR A 287 24.12 4.77 -0.77
C TYR A 287 24.11 3.62 -1.80
N PRO A 288 23.30 2.57 -1.58
CA PRO A 288 23.06 1.55 -2.60
C PRO A 288 22.54 2.16 -3.90
N ASP A 289 22.89 1.60 -5.05
CA ASP A 289 22.38 2.08 -6.33
C ASP A 289 20.87 1.74 -6.42
N PRO A 290 19.96 2.72 -6.54
CA PRO A 290 18.53 2.47 -6.66
C PRO A 290 18.13 1.65 -7.89
N ALA A 291 18.95 1.63 -8.95
CA ALA A 291 18.67 0.83 -10.15
C ALA A 291 19.05 -0.65 -9.98
N GLN A 292 20.08 -0.95 -9.17
CA GLN A 292 20.60 -2.30 -8.98
C GLN A 292 20.16 -2.95 -7.67
N GLU A 293 20.08 -2.15 -6.60
CA GLU A 293 19.77 -2.56 -5.24
C GLU A 293 18.62 -1.71 -4.65
N PRO A 294 17.46 -1.59 -5.34
CA PRO A 294 16.36 -0.72 -4.92
C PRO A 294 15.86 -1.02 -3.51
N GLU A 295 15.86 -2.29 -3.08
CA GLU A 295 15.38 -2.65 -1.74
C GLU A 295 16.34 -2.18 -0.65
N LEU A 296 17.65 -2.27 -0.87
CA LEU A 296 18.64 -1.73 0.05
C LEU A 296 18.62 -0.20 0.02
N TRP A 297 18.44 0.41 -1.15
CA TRP A 297 18.32 1.86 -1.26
C TRP A 297 17.13 2.39 -0.44
N VAL A 298 15.95 1.77 -0.58
CA VAL A 298 14.77 2.12 0.23
C VAL A 298 15.05 1.92 1.72
N GLU A 299 15.74 0.85 2.11
CA GLU A 299 16.15 0.68 3.51
C GLU A 299 17.18 1.71 3.94
N ALA A 300 18.03 2.25 3.05
CA ALA A 300 19.04 3.25 3.36
C ALA A 300 18.47 4.65 3.58
N ILE A 301 17.26 4.95 3.10
CA ILE A 301 16.58 6.26 3.27
C ILE A 301 16.64 6.70 4.76
N PRO A 302 17.30 7.82 5.08
CA PRO A 302 17.50 8.26 6.46
C PRO A 302 16.19 8.56 7.17
N TYR A 303 15.26 9.21 6.47
CA TYR A 303 13.96 9.62 7.03
C TYR A 303 13.07 8.39 7.24
N PRO A 304 12.75 8.03 8.51
CA PRO A 304 11.94 6.85 8.78
C PRO A 304 10.56 6.94 8.14
N GLU A 305 9.96 8.13 8.13
CA GLU A 305 8.69 8.42 7.48
C GLU A 305 8.74 8.13 5.99
N THR A 306 9.68 8.74 5.25
CA THR A 306 9.82 8.53 3.80
C THR A 306 10.14 7.09 3.44
N ARG A 307 10.93 6.40 4.27
CA ARG A 307 11.22 4.96 4.09
C ARG A 307 9.99 4.09 4.23
N LEU A 308 9.11 4.39 5.19
CA LEU A 308 7.84 3.69 5.35
C LEU A 308 6.85 4.07 4.24
N TYR A 309 6.75 5.37 3.93
CA TYR A 309 5.93 5.92 2.86
C TYR A 309 6.24 5.25 1.52
N SER A 310 7.51 5.18 1.14
CA SER A 310 7.95 4.58 -0.13
C SER A 310 7.52 3.11 -0.24
N LYS A 311 7.66 2.34 0.84
CA LYS A 311 7.20 0.95 0.87
C LYS A 311 5.69 0.85 0.77
N LYS A 312 4.96 1.70 1.50
CA LYS A 312 3.50 1.68 1.50
C LYS A 312 2.93 2.08 0.13
N VAL A 313 3.36 3.19 -0.47
CA VAL A 313 2.87 3.62 -1.78
C VAL A 313 3.22 2.61 -2.87
N LEU A 314 4.47 2.15 -2.95
CA LEU A 314 4.85 1.18 -3.98
C LEU A 314 4.19 -0.19 -3.76
N GLY A 315 3.99 -0.59 -2.50
CA GLY A 315 3.21 -1.77 -2.15
C GLY A 315 1.74 -1.65 -2.55
N ASN A 316 1.12 -0.49 -2.28
CA ASN A 316 -0.26 -0.20 -2.70
C ASN A 316 -0.37 -0.25 -4.23
N LEU A 317 0.57 0.36 -4.96
CA LEU A 317 0.60 0.33 -6.43
C LEU A 317 0.63 -1.10 -6.97
N TRP A 318 1.50 -1.94 -6.39
CA TRP A 318 1.56 -3.35 -6.73
C TRP A 318 0.23 -4.06 -6.45
N THR A 319 -0.34 -3.86 -5.26
CA THR A 319 -1.62 -4.47 -4.90
C THR A 319 -2.75 -4.04 -5.83
N TYR A 320 -2.85 -2.76 -6.17
CA TYR A 320 -3.82 -2.25 -7.13
C TYR A 320 -3.66 -2.88 -8.52
N ARG A 321 -2.41 -3.09 -8.98
CA ARG A 321 -2.13 -3.77 -10.24
C ARG A 321 -2.50 -5.26 -10.18
N LEU A 322 -2.22 -5.94 -9.08
CA LEU A 322 -2.64 -7.34 -8.90
C LEU A 322 -4.18 -7.46 -8.89
N MET A 323 -4.89 -6.52 -8.27
CA MET A 323 -6.35 -6.51 -8.22
C MET A 323 -7.03 -6.18 -9.54
N ALA A 324 -6.28 -5.70 -10.53
CA ALA A 324 -6.79 -5.62 -11.88
C ALA A 324 -7.06 -7.03 -12.47
N ALA A 325 -6.42 -8.09 -11.95
CA ALA A 325 -6.82 -9.47 -12.21
C ALA A 325 -7.93 -9.92 -11.23
N THR A 326 -8.76 -10.90 -11.60
CA THR A 326 -9.79 -11.40 -10.67
C THR A 326 -9.15 -12.06 -9.44
N GLY A 327 -9.84 -12.09 -8.30
CA GLY A 327 -9.25 -12.63 -7.07
C GLY A 327 -8.88 -14.10 -7.14
N ASP A 328 -9.65 -14.88 -7.89
CA ASP A 328 -9.34 -16.28 -8.17
C ASP A 328 -8.09 -16.41 -9.05
N GLN A 329 -7.87 -15.49 -9.99
CA GLN A 329 -6.64 -15.43 -10.79
C GLN A 329 -5.44 -15.03 -9.95
N ALA A 330 -5.59 -14.12 -8.97
CA ALA A 330 -4.49 -13.73 -8.09
C ALA A 330 -4.04 -14.91 -7.19
N CYS A 331 -4.99 -15.61 -6.56
CA CYS A 331 -4.66 -16.79 -5.77
C CYS A 331 -4.15 -17.95 -6.63
N ALA A 332 -4.74 -18.19 -7.81
CA ALA A 332 -4.25 -19.22 -8.74
C ALA A 332 -2.85 -18.89 -9.29
N TRP A 333 -2.56 -17.62 -9.59
CA TRP A 333 -1.23 -17.15 -10.02
C TRP A 333 -0.17 -17.44 -8.96
N VAL A 334 -0.51 -17.23 -7.68
CA VAL A 334 0.35 -17.58 -6.54
C VAL A 334 0.52 -19.10 -6.38
N GLN A 335 -0.57 -19.86 -6.50
CA GLN A 335 -0.58 -21.30 -6.23
C GLN A 335 0.08 -22.13 -7.33
N ALA A 336 0.11 -21.64 -8.57
CA ALA A 336 0.69 -22.33 -9.72
C ALA A 336 2.24 -22.31 -9.77
N ARG A 337 2.94 -21.80 -8.74
CA ARG A 337 4.39 -21.48 -8.78
C ARG A 337 5.22 -22.05 -7.62
#